data_AF-A0A269TJ38-F1
#
_entry.id   AF-A0A269TJ38-F1
#
_cell.length_a   1.000
_cell.length_b   1.000
_cell.length_c   1.000
_cell.angle_alpha   90.00
_cell.angle_beta   90.00
_cell.angle_gamma   90.00
#
_symmetry.space_group_name_H-M   'P 1'
#
loop_
_entity.id
_entity.type
_entity.pdbx_description
1 polymer ?
#
loop_
_entity_poly.entity_id
_entity_poly.type
_entity_poly.pdbx_seq_one_letter_code
_entity_poly.pdbx_strand_id
1 'polypeptide(L)'
;MKKPFNKRIFNAILGVSVGALTVAGIAAAFAYKDTNPLKKVFFNFSQYASDSNLEKMQKHFNYRTYSDVEEFKDQLLASKIASGITSLYTAASFIKEGLIQPIDYDAFFNLETPRGANFYDDDWAQKTFTPVVYQQLKSYDKYLNSNEKLKNKYPNQPLHFWNFFVPYYAQEKIFAYDWNDLDKSKLTDKEKENLEIDFDTRLAEKNQDNSLGNVMQITNSLFSNNQMIVVHDEMRDNYAIGSSKFVNQEVENFDPVLSLKDDKYQKYLDQFSTDISNATNNSTFADVAKLQMLPDSDIVLNSLINPDLNVGASVMYNGDAIDAFFAKDNFQKYKDEENNIDITPVRIKKLKTEIVLIDGLILPSYLTENEKRDVLKTTHDGLYDGWFVEDYQTIPDELYGTYQNKNSSETSQMYDDENSTFTKEGFKNYDFVNFNPVTNLANNLILYGSPEIPEATEEGIDYSSNYMASYLEDYYPNGETASEEEQAIFAKYLNIASNIGNIAYATKVPTFINPISDVLSAAVKIYYENKFKN
;
A
#
# COMPACT_ATOMS: atom_id res chain seq x y z
N MET A 1 -45.62 -21.08 -70.29
CA MET A 1 -46.47 -20.84 -69.10
C MET A 1 -45.59 -20.66 -67.87
N LYS A 2 -45.42 -19.43 -67.37
CA LYS A 2 -44.77 -19.17 -66.06
C LYS A 2 -45.89 -19.20 -65.00
N LYS A 3 -45.81 -20.12 -64.03
CA LYS A 3 -46.77 -20.16 -62.91
C LYS A 3 -46.63 -18.88 -62.07
N PRO A 4 -47.73 -18.23 -61.65
CA PRO A 4 -47.64 -17.03 -60.82
C PRO A 4 -47.16 -17.41 -59.42
N PHE A 5 -46.08 -16.78 -58.99
CA PHE A 5 -45.49 -16.92 -57.66
C PHE A 5 -46.44 -16.27 -56.63
N ASN A 6 -46.99 -17.09 -55.72
CA ASN A 6 -48.02 -16.65 -54.78
C ASN A 6 -47.39 -15.81 -53.64
N LYS A 7 -47.33 -14.48 -53.83
CA LYS A 7 -46.72 -13.50 -52.90
C LYS A 7 -47.18 -13.64 -51.43
N ARG A 8 -48.37 -14.18 -51.17
CA ARG A 8 -48.88 -14.38 -49.79
C ARG A 8 -48.15 -15.48 -49.03
N ILE A 9 -47.72 -16.55 -49.71
CA ILE A 9 -46.98 -17.66 -49.09
C ILE A 9 -45.53 -17.25 -48.83
N PHE A 10 -44.92 -16.51 -49.76
CA PHE A 10 -43.54 -16.02 -49.60
C PHE A 10 -43.41 -15.01 -48.46
N ASN A 11 -44.37 -14.08 -48.31
CA ASN A 11 -44.36 -13.12 -47.20
C ASN A 11 -44.67 -13.78 -45.83
N ALA A 12 -45.44 -14.86 -45.80
CA ALA A 12 -45.68 -15.63 -44.58
C ALA A 12 -44.43 -16.43 -44.16
N ILE A 13 -43.71 -17.03 -45.12
CA ILE A 13 -42.46 -17.76 -44.87
C ILE A 13 -41.34 -16.80 -44.45
N LEU A 14 -41.25 -15.60 -45.03
CA LEU A 14 -40.30 -14.56 -44.61
C LEU A 14 -40.62 -13.99 -43.21
N GLY A 15 -41.89 -13.78 -42.87
CA GLY A 15 -42.29 -13.33 -41.54
C GLY A 15 -42.01 -14.36 -40.43
N VAL A 16 -42.21 -15.65 -40.73
CA VAL A 16 -41.92 -16.76 -39.79
C VAL A 16 -40.41 -17.03 -39.67
N SER A 17 -39.64 -16.88 -40.73
CA SER A 17 -38.18 -17.07 -40.69
C SER A 17 -37.43 -15.93 -40.00
N VAL A 18 -37.86 -14.66 -40.18
CA VAL A 18 -37.28 -13.53 -39.45
C VAL A 18 -37.66 -13.59 -37.97
N GLY A 19 -38.92 -13.89 -37.63
CA GLY A 19 -39.37 -14.07 -36.24
C GLY A 19 -38.65 -15.22 -35.52
N ALA A 20 -38.51 -16.38 -36.16
CA ALA A 20 -37.81 -17.53 -35.60
C ALA A 20 -36.30 -17.28 -35.44
N LEU A 21 -35.65 -16.56 -36.37
CA LEU A 21 -34.23 -16.18 -36.26
C LEU A 21 -33.99 -15.18 -35.12
N THR A 22 -34.89 -14.22 -34.89
CA THR A 22 -34.79 -13.32 -33.73
C THR A 22 -35.01 -14.04 -32.40
N VAL A 23 -35.99 -14.94 -32.32
CA VAL A 23 -36.24 -15.70 -31.08
C VAL A 23 -35.12 -16.71 -30.82
N ALA A 24 -34.58 -17.37 -31.85
CA ALA A 24 -33.44 -18.27 -31.73
C ALA A 24 -32.14 -17.51 -31.39
N GLY A 25 -31.92 -16.31 -31.94
CA GLY A 25 -30.78 -15.46 -31.60
C GLY A 25 -30.85 -14.95 -30.15
N ILE A 26 -32.04 -14.58 -29.67
CA ILE A 26 -32.27 -14.19 -28.28
C ILE A 26 -32.09 -15.40 -27.35
N ALA A 27 -32.65 -16.56 -27.68
CA ALA A 27 -32.48 -17.79 -26.90
C ALA A 27 -31.03 -18.28 -26.90
N ALA A 28 -30.31 -18.16 -28.01
CA ALA A 28 -28.88 -18.45 -28.10
C ALA A 28 -28.05 -17.45 -27.29
N ALA A 29 -28.41 -16.16 -27.28
CA ALA A 29 -27.74 -15.16 -26.45
C ALA A 29 -28.00 -15.40 -24.95
N PHE A 30 -29.22 -15.81 -24.56
CA PHE A 30 -29.54 -16.22 -23.19
C PHE A 30 -28.83 -17.52 -22.81
N ALA A 31 -28.85 -18.55 -23.66
CA ALA A 31 -28.12 -19.80 -23.43
C ALA A 31 -26.59 -19.58 -23.40
N TYR A 32 -26.07 -18.68 -24.23
CA TYR A 32 -24.66 -18.28 -24.21
C TYR A 32 -24.32 -17.50 -22.94
N LYS A 33 -25.21 -16.61 -22.48
CA LYS A 33 -25.06 -15.88 -21.20
C LYS A 33 -25.20 -16.80 -19.98
N ASP A 34 -26.03 -17.84 -20.06
CA ASP A 34 -26.18 -18.85 -19.00
C ASP A 34 -24.98 -19.81 -18.96
N THR A 35 -24.32 -20.04 -20.10
CA THR A 35 -23.08 -20.86 -20.18
C THR A 35 -21.80 -20.02 -20.02
N ASN A 36 -21.88 -18.69 -20.20
CA ASN A 36 -20.79 -17.73 -20.04
C ASN A 36 -21.31 -16.46 -19.34
N PRO A 37 -21.62 -16.54 -18.04
CA PRO A 37 -22.06 -15.37 -17.29
C PRO A 37 -20.99 -14.26 -17.40
N LEU A 38 -21.44 -13.03 -17.62
CA LEU A 38 -20.54 -11.88 -17.62
C LEU A 38 -19.83 -11.81 -16.26
N LYS A 39 -18.51 -11.96 -16.26
CA LYS A 39 -17.69 -11.82 -15.06
C LYS A 39 -17.92 -10.44 -14.46
N LYS A 40 -18.24 -10.38 -13.17
CA LYS A 40 -18.30 -9.13 -12.42
C LYS A 40 -16.92 -8.49 -12.35
N VAL A 41 -16.86 -7.18 -12.16
CA VAL A 41 -15.60 -6.44 -12.14
C VAL A 41 -14.95 -6.53 -10.76
N PHE A 42 -13.66 -6.85 -10.69
CA PHE A 42 -12.85 -6.66 -9.49
C PHE A 42 -11.98 -5.42 -9.71
N PHE A 43 -12.08 -4.41 -8.84
CA PHE A 43 -11.29 -3.20 -8.96
C PHE A 43 -10.07 -3.21 -8.04
N ASN A 44 -8.94 -2.69 -8.51
CA ASN A 44 -7.77 -2.40 -7.68
C ASN A 44 -7.25 -0.99 -7.98
N PHE A 45 -6.74 -0.27 -6.99
CA PHE A 45 -6.25 1.10 -7.16
C PHE A 45 -4.98 1.15 -8.05
N SER A 46 -4.12 0.15 -7.92
CA SER A 46 -3.01 -0.09 -8.85
C SER A 46 -2.77 -1.58 -9.03
N GLN A 47 -1.98 -1.97 -10.03
CA GLN A 47 -1.68 -3.38 -10.30
C GLN A 47 -0.55 -3.87 -9.38
N TYR A 48 -0.90 -4.16 -8.13
CA TYR A 48 0.00 -4.76 -7.13
C TYR A 48 -0.10 -6.29 -7.07
N ALA A 49 -0.73 -6.92 -8.06
CA ALA A 49 -0.90 -8.36 -8.10
C ALA A 49 0.03 -8.95 -9.16
N SER A 50 0.72 -10.05 -8.80
CA SER A 50 1.57 -10.75 -9.76
C SER A 50 0.77 -11.26 -10.95
N ASP A 51 1.42 -11.43 -12.10
CA ASP A 51 0.75 -11.94 -13.31
C ASP A 51 0.04 -13.27 -13.04
N SER A 52 0.66 -14.17 -12.27
CA SER A 52 0.05 -15.45 -11.89
C SER A 52 -1.21 -15.28 -11.03
N ASN A 53 -1.22 -14.32 -10.11
CA ASN A 53 -2.38 -14.01 -9.28
C ASN A 53 -3.48 -13.31 -10.08
N LEU A 54 -3.10 -12.41 -10.99
CA LEU A 54 -4.03 -11.79 -11.93
C LEU A 54 -4.70 -12.83 -12.82
N GLU A 55 -3.97 -13.80 -13.36
CA GLU A 55 -4.54 -14.91 -14.13
C GLU A 55 -5.55 -15.71 -13.29
N LYS A 56 -5.25 -15.98 -12.02
CA LYS A 56 -6.19 -16.64 -11.10
C LYS A 56 -7.44 -15.80 -10.88
N MET A 57 -7.29 -14.52 -10.57
CA MET A 57 -8.42 -13.60 -10.36
C MET A 57 -9.26 -13.44 -11.64
N GLN A 58 -8.61 -13.33 -12.81
CA GLN A 58 -9.26 -13.16 -14.10
C GLN A 58 -10.05 -14.40 -14.54
N LYS A 59 -9.81 -15.59 -13.98
CA LYS A 59 -10.68 -16.76 -14.20
C LYS A 59 -12.10 -16.51 -13.69
N HIS A 60 -12.25 -15.73 -12.63
CA HIS A 60 -13.53 -15.46 -11.96
C HIS A 60 -14.07 -14.04 -12.19
N PHE A 61 -13.19 -13.05 -12.36
CA PHE A 61 -13.55 -11.63 -12.46
C PHE A 61 -13.04 -10.96 -13.73
N ASN A 62 -13.65 -9.83 -14.08
CA ASN A 62 -13.02 -8.86 -14.98
C ASN A 62 -12.17 -7.93 -14.11
N TYR A 63 -10.88 -8.21 -14.00
CA TYR A 63 -9.96 -7.43 -13.16
C TYR A 63 -9.64 -6.09 -13.85
N ARG A 64 -9.75 -4.99 -13.11
CA ARG A 64 -9.50 -3.64 -13.62
C ARG A 64 -8.76 -2.80 -12.57
N THR A 65 -7.91 -1.91 -13.03
CA THR A 65 -7.38 -0.84 -12.20
C THR A 65 -8.23 0.43 -12.31
N TYR A 66 -8.19 1.30 -11.30
CA TYR A 66 -8.81 2.62 -11.32
C TYR A 66 -7.85 3.64 -10.71
N SER A 67 -7.77 4.84 -11.29
CA SER A 67 -7.02 5.96 -10.71
C SER A 67 -7.91 7.02 -10.07
N ASP A 68 -9.23 6.92 -10.29
CA ASP A 68 -10.22 7.86 -9.76
C ASP A 68 -11.18 7.16 -8.79
N VAL A 69 -11.15 7.60 -7.53
CA VAL A 69 -12.04 7.10 -6.47
C VAL A 69 -13.52 7.33 -6.81
N GLU A 70 -13.85 8.39 -7.55
CA GLU A 70 -15.21 8.66 -8.02
C GLU A 70 -15.68 7.59 -9.02
N GLU A 71 -14.80 7.13 -9.91
CA GLU A 71 -15.10 6.01 -10.80
C GLU A 71 -15.44 4.75 -10.00
N PHE A 72 -14.66 4.43 -8.97
CA PHE A 72 -14.93 3.24 -8.15
C PHE A 72 -16.29 3.36 -7.43
N LYS A 73 -16.57 4.53 -6.84
CA LYS A 73 -17.86 4.81 -6.18
C LYS A 73 -19.03 4.67 -7.14
N ASP A 74 -18.93 5.20 -8.36
CA ASP A 74 -19.97 5.12 -9.38
C ASP A 74 -20.26 3.68 -9.80
N GLN A 75 -19.22 2.85 -9.94
CA GLN A 75 -19.38 1.44 -10.30
C GLN A 75 -19.97 0.60 -9.15
N LEU A 76 -19.63 0.96 -7.91
CA LEU A 76 -20.24 0.41 -6.70
C LEU A 76 -21.74 0.76 -6.63
N LEU A 77 -22.09 2.03 -6.86
CA LEU A 77 -23.50 2.48 -6.91
C LEU A 77 -24.28 1.84 -8.06
N ALA A 78 -23.64 1.59 -9.20
CA ALA A 78 -24.24 0.91 -10.35
C ALA A 78 -24.36 -0.62 -10.17
N SER A 79 -23.92 -1.17 -9.04
CA SER A 79 -23.94 -2.60 -8.73
C SER A 79 -23.18 -3.49 -9.73
N LYS A 80 -22.08 -2.97 -10.30
CA LYS A 80 -21.30 -3.65 -11.36
C LYS A 80 -20.06 -4.39 -10.85
N ILE A 81 -19.66 -4.11 -9.61
CA ILE A 81 -18.44 -4.67 -9.04
C ILE A 81 -18.74 -5.94 -8.24
N ALA A 82 -17.85 -6.91 -8.32
CA ALA A 82 -17.82 -8.08 -7.45
C ALA A 82 -17.14 -7.71 -6.12
N SER A 83 -16.06 -6.94 -6.20
CA SER A 83 -15.26 -6.54 -5.06
C SER A 83 -14.25 -5.47 -5.49
N GLY A 84 -13.46 -4.98 -4.56
CA GLY A 84 -12.20 -4.36 -4.92
C GLY A 84 -11.32 -4.01 -3.74
N ILE A 85 -10.15 -3.50 -4.06
CA ILE A 85 -9.15 -2.99 -3.13
C ILE A 85 -9.18 -1.47 -3.20
N THR A 86 -9.25 -0.84 -2.03
CA THR A 86 -9.24 0.61 -1.89
C THR A 86 -8.55 1.00 -0.60
N SER A 87 -8.15 2.26 -0.54
CA SER A 87 -7.65 2.87 0.67
C SER A 87 -8.66 2.86 1.82
N LEU A 88 -8.12 2.74 3.03
CA LEU A 88 -8.85 2.70 4.29
C LEU A 88 -9.78 3.92 4.45
N TYR A 89 -9.32 5.11 4.06
CA TYR A 89 -10.15 6.33 4.12
C TYR A 89 -11.35 6.29 3.16
N THR A 90 -11.20 5.73 1.97
CA THR A 90 -12.29 5.57 1.00
C THR A 90 -13.28 4.51 1.49
N ALA A 91 -12.76 3.39 2.00
CA ALA A 91 -13.57 2.35 2.64
C ALA A 91 -14.41 2.93 3.79
N ALA A 92 -13.84 3.80 4.63
CA ALA A 92 -14.58 4.46 5.71
C ALA A 92 -15.78 5.28 5.22
N SER A 93 -15.67 5.96 4.06
CA SER A 93 -16.80 6.64 3.45
C SER A 93 -17.85 5.65 2.96
N PHE A 94 -17.43 4.58 2.28
CA PHE A 94 -18.33 3.55 1.78
C PHE A 94 -19.08 2.81 2.89
N ILE A 95 -18.44 2.56 4.03
CA ILE A 95 -19.10 1.99 5.21
C ILE A 95 -20.20 2.94 5.69
N LYS A 96 -19.87 4.23 5.89
CA LYS A 96 -20.85 5.23 6.37
C LYS A 96 -22.05 5.38 5.44
N GLU A 97 -21.82 5.32 4.13
CA GLU A 97 -22.85 5.38 3.11
C GLU A 97 -23.64 4.06 2.97
N GLY A 98 -23.19 2.98 3.60
CA GLY A 98 -23.82 1.65 3.55
C GLY A 98 -23.60 0.93 2.21
N LEU A 99 -22.60 1.34 1.44
CA LEU A 99 -22.26 0.78 0.13
C LEU A 99 -21.50 -0.54 0.24
N ILE A 100 -20.84 -0.80 1.38
CA ILE A 100 -20.15 -2.05 1.67
C ILE A 100 -20.76 -2.77 2.87
N GLN A 101 -20.45 -4.06 3.01
CA GLN A 101 -20.96 -4.95 4.06
C GLN A 101 -19.81 -5.71 4.75
N PRO A 102 -20.06 -6.31 5.94
CA PRO A 102 -19.04 -7.03 6.67
C PRO A 102 -18.42 -8.20 5.90
N ILE A 103 -17.14 -8.42 6.12
CA ILE A 103 -16.37 -9.57 5.66
C ILE A 103 -16.82 -10.80 6.45
N ASP A 104 -17.08 -11.89 5.72
CA ASP A 104 -17.28 -13.21 6.29
C ASP A 104 -15.93 -13.93 6.30
N TYR A 105 -15.21 -13.81 7.41
CA TYR A 105 -13.86 -14.37 7.51
C TYR A 105 -13.85 -15.90 7.43
N ASP A 106 -14.92 -16.59 7.83
CA ASP A 106 -15.01 -18.05 7.64
C ASP A 106 -15.05 -18.40 6.14
N ALA A 107 -15.75 -17.59 5.34
CA ALA A 107 -15.76 -17.74 3.88
C ALA A 107 -14.44 -17.31 3.24
N PHE A 108 -13.84 -16.21 3.73
CA PHE A 108 -12.54 -15.72 3.27
C PHE A 108 -11.46 -16.79 3.47
N PHE A 109 -11.35 -17.37 4.66
CA PHE A 109 -10.41 -18.46 4.94
C PHE A 109 -10.88 -19.82 4.43
N ASN A 110 -12.03 -19.91 3.75
CA ASN A 110 -12.60 -21.16 3.22
C ASN A 110 -12.60 -22.31 4.26
N LEU A 111 -13.08 -22.03 5.47
CA LEU A 111 -13.09 -23.00 6.58
C LEU A 111 -14.20 -24.04 6.40
N GLU A 112 -13.86 -25.31 6.64
CA GLU A 112 -14.85 -26.40 6.65
C GLU A 112 -15.82 -26.29 7.82
N THR A 113 -15.31 -25.86 8.98
CA THR A 113 -16.10 -25.61 10.20
C THR A 113 -16.11 -24.12 10.50
N PRO A 114 -17.27 -23.44 10.38
CA PRO A 114 -17.40 -22.02 10.70
C PRO A 114 -17.04 -21.73 12.17
N ARG A 115 -16.23 -20.69 12.41
CA ARG A 115 -15.92 -20.20 13.76
C ARG A 115 -16.93 -19.15 14.23
N GLY A 116 -17.61 -18.50 13.28
CA GLY A 116 -18.59 -17.45 13.52
C GLY A 116 -17.94 -16.08 13.75
N ALA A 117 -18.73 -15.02 13.53
CA ALA A 117 -18.26 -13.63 13.56
C ALA A 117 -17.60 -13.23 14.90
N ASN A 118 -18.03 -13.80 16.03
CA ASN A 118 -17.49 -13.48 17.35
C ASN A 118 -16.05 -13.97 17.57
N PHE A 119 -15.55 -14.88 16.73
CA PHE A 119 -14.16 -15.31 16.80
C PHE A 119 -13.19 -14.21 16.32
N TYR A 120 -13.61 -13.40 15.35
CA TYR A 120 -12.81 -12.36 14.71
C TYR A 120 -12.92 -11.04 15.48
N ASP A 121 -12.61 -11.11 16.77
CA ASP A 121 -12.70 -10.01 17.71
C ASP A 121 -11.43 -9.14 17.73
N ASP A 122 -11.36 -8.25 18.71
CA ASP A 122 -10.22 -7.34 18.92
C ASP A 122 -8.91 -8.09 19.18
N ASP A 123 -8.96 -9.16 19.97
CA ASP A 123 -7.79 -10.00 20.29
C ASP A 123 -7.27 -10.71 19.04
N TRP A 124 -8.17 -11.20 18.18
CA TRP A 124 -7.79 -11.76 16.88
C TRP A 124 -7.15 -10.69 16.00
N ALA A 125 -7.77 -9.52 15.85
CA ALA A 125 -7.24 -8.46 15.00
C ALA A 125 -5.86 -7.96 15.47
N GLN A 126 -5.65 -7.83 16.78
CA GLN A 126 -4.38 -7.42 17.37
C GLN A 126 -3.26 -8.44 17.12
N LYS A 127 -3.58 -9.75 17.14
CA LYS A 127 -2.61 -10.82 16.85
C LYS A 127 -2.34 -10.97 15.35
N THR A 128 -3.34 -10.71 14.52
CA THR A 128 -3.27 -10.89 13.07
C THR A 128 -2.52 -9.77 12.36
N PHE A 129 -2.83 -8.51 12.67
CA PHE A 129 -2.29 -7.36 11.93
C PHE A 129 -1.07 -6.76 12.63
N THR A 130 -0.19 -6.13 11.84
CA THR A 130 0.93 -5.38 12.41
C THR A 130 0.42 -4.27 13.34
N PRO A 131 1.18 -3.87 14.38
CA PRO A 131 0.70 -2.90 15.35
C PRO A 131 0.20 -1.59 14.72
N VAL A 132 0.89 -1.09 13.69
CA VAL A 132 0.49 0.11 12.95
C VAL A 132 -0.84 -0.11 12.22
N VAL A 133 -0.99 -1.23 11.49
CA VAL A 133 -2.23 -1.56 10.77
C VAL A 133 -3.40 -1.73 11.75
N TYR A 134 -3.23 -2.53 12.80
CA TYR A 134 -4.26 -2.73 13.82
C TYR A 134 -4.69 -1.41 14.44
N GLN A 135 -3.75 -0.57 14.86
CA GLN A 135 -4.06 0.72 15.49
C GLN A 135 -4.75 1.68 14.52
N GLN A 136 -4.34 1.72 13.25
CA GLN A 136 -5.04 2.51 12.24
C GLN A 136 -6.48 2.04 12.05
N LEU A 137 -6.72 0.74 11.87
CA LEU A 137 -8.07 0.18 11.76
C LEU A 137 -8.90 0.52 13.01
N LYS A 138 -8.33 0.30 14.20
CA LYS A 138 -8.96 0.58 15.49
C LYS A 138 -9.40 2.03 15.65
N SER A 139 -8.59 2.97 15.16
CA SER A 139 -8.90 4.40 15.27
C SER A 139 -10.17 4.84 14.53
N TYR A 140 -10.67 4.01 13.59
CA TYR A 140 -11.96 4.24 12.93
C TYR A 140 -13.14 3.66 13.69
N ASP A 141 -12.94 2.86 14.74
CA ASP A 141 -14.05 2.29 15.53
C ASP A 141 -14.93 3.40 16.11
N LYS A 142 -14.32 4.47 16.65
CA LYS A 142 -15.07 5.62 17.18
C LYS A 142 -15.92 6.28 16.10
N TYR A 143 -15.38 6.41 14.89
CA TYR A 143 -16.10 6.91 13.73
C TYR A 143 -17.31 6.04 13.38
N LEU A 144 -17.10 4.72 13.23
CA LEU A 144 -18.14 3.77 12.87
C LEU A 144 -19.25 3.70 13.93
N ASN A 145 -18.87 3.64 15.21
CA ASN A 145 -19.79 3.56 16.33
C ASN A 145 -20.52 4.89 16.61
N SER A 146 -20.13 6.01 16.00
CA SER A 146 -20.91 7.26 16.05
C SER A 146 -22.11 7.28 15.10
N ASN A 147 -22.21 6.32 14.17
CA ASN A 147 -23.24 6.28 13.13
C ASN A 147 -24.44 5.42 13.53
N GLU A 148 -25.55 6.07 13.90
CA GLU A 148 -26.80 5.41 14.30
C GLU A 148 -27.40 4.52 13.20
N LYS A 149 -27.23 4.84 11.91
CA LYS A 149 -27.72 3.98 10.83
C LYS A 149 -26.99 2.64 10.80
N LEU A 150 -25.67 2.66 11.02
CA LEU A 150 -24.85 1.45 11.06
C LEU A 150 -25.16 0.62 12.29
N LYS A 151 -25.29 1.25 13.47
CA LYS A 151 -25.72 0.57 14.70
C LYS A 151 -27.07 -0.12 14.53
N ASN A 152 -28.05 0.54 13.92
CA ASN A 152 -29.36 -0.06 13.67
C ASN A 152 -29.30 -1.22 12.66
N LYS A 153 -28.38 -1.17 11.68
CA LYS A 153 -28.16 -2.24 10.71
C LYS A 153 -27.45 -3.45 11.34
N TYR A 154 -26.59 -3.21 12.33
CA TYR A 154 -25.77 -4.22 13.01
C TYR A 154 -25.90 -4.11 14.54
N PRO A 155 -27.09 -4.35 15.12
CA PRO A 155 -27.42 -3.96 16.50
C PRO A 155 -26.73 -4.80 17.59
N ASN A 156 -26.15 -5.94 17.23
CA ASN A 156 -25.64 -6.93 18.20
C ASN A 156 -24.12 -7.11 18.15
N GLN A 157 -23.38 -6.20 17.51
CA GLN A 157 -21.93 -6.29 17.41
C GLN A 157 -21.28 -4.90 17.52
N PRO A 158 -20.19 -4.76 18.28
CA PRO A 158 -19.30 -3.60 18.15
C PRO A 158 -18.84 -3.48 16.69
N LEU A 159 -18.92 -2.27 16.15
CA LEU A 159 -18.49 -2.01 14.77
C LEU A 159 -16.99 -1.74 14.76
N HIS A 160 -16.24 -2.77 14.39
CA HIS A 160 -14.82 -2.66 14.15
C HIS A 160 -14.51 -2.45 12.67
N PHE A 161 -13.48 -1.70 12.35
CA PHE A 161 -13.15 -1.44 10.94
C PHE A 161 -12.75 -2.71 10.17
N TRP A 162 -12.00 -3.61 10.81
CA TRP A 162 -11.62 -4.91 10.21
C TRP A 162 -12.82 -5.81 9.93
N ASN A 163 -14.00 -5.54 10.50
CA ASN A 163 -15.21 -6.26 10.12
C ASN A 163 -15.63 -5.96 8.68
N PHE A 164 -15.15 -4.87 8.06
CA PHE A 164 -15.55 -4.43 6.72
C PHE A 164 -14.38 -4.38 5.72
N PHE A 165 -13.17 -4.67 6.18
CA PHE A 165 -11.95 -4.39 5.47
C PHE A 165 -10.89 -5.44 5.80
N VAL A 166 -10.30 -6.06 4.77
CA VAL A 166 -9.11 -6.90 4.92
C VAL A 166 -7.91 -6.13 4.39
N PRO A 167 -7.01 -5.63 5.24
CA PRO A 167 -5.79 -4.94 4.79
C PRO A 167 -5.06 -5.78 3.77
N TYR A 168 -4.68 -5.18 2.65
CA TYR A 168 -3.92 -5.78 1.56
C TYR A 168 -2.49 -5.25 1.55
N TYR A 169 -2.33 -3.93 1.62
CA TYR A 169 -1.07 -3.25 1.36
C TYR A 169 -0.88 -2.10 2.34
N ALA A 170 0.37 -1.88 2.78
CA ALA A 170 0.71 -0.69 3.55
C ALA A 170 1.98 0.00 3.04
N GLN A 171 2.01 1.32 3.09
CA GLN A 171 3.16 2.15 2.75
C GLN A 171 3.30 3.32 3.70
N GLU A 172 4.54 3.60 4.13
CA GLU A 172 4.84 4.77 4.96
C GLU A 172 5.39 5.91 4.10
N LYS A 173 4.86 7.13 4.27
CA LYS A 173 5.44 8.33 3.67
C LYS A 173 6.70 8.73 4.43
N ILE A 174 7.81 8.83 3.73
CA ILE A 174 9.12 9.09 4.31
C ILE A 174 9.86 10.20 3.55
N PHE A 175 10.96 10.68 4.14
CA PHE A 175 11.90 11.55 3.46
C PHE A 175 13.10 10.71 2.98
N ALA A 176 13.33 10.68 1.68
CA ALA A 176 14.45 10.00 1.03
C ALA A 176 15.48 11.02 0.52
N TYR A 177 16.77 10.69 0.54
CA TYR A 177 17.84 11.54 0.02
C TYR A 177 18.92 10.72 -0.68
N ASP A 178 19.53 11.29 -1.73
CA ASP A 178 20.69 10.69 -2.38
C ASP A 178 21.93 11.00 -1.53
N TRP A 179 22.54 9.95 -1.00
CA TRP A 179 23.77 10.02 -0.24
C TRP A 179 24.88 10.71 -1.04
N ASN A 180 24.98 10.46 -2.35
CA ASN A 180 26.06 10.96 -3.21
C ASN A 180 26.02 12.47 -3.42
N ASP A 181 24.85 13.09 -3.27
CA ASP A 181 24.67 14.53 -3.46
C ASP A 181 25.07 15.37 -2.23
N LEU A 182 25.35 14.72 -1.11
CA LEU A 182 25.81 15.37 0.11
C LEU A 182 27.27 15.81 0.00
N ASP A 183 27.56 17.03 0.47
CA ASP A 183 28.91 17.50 0.73
C ASP A 183 29.49 16.78 1.95
N LYS A 184 30.32 15.77 1.67
CA LYS A 184 30.95 14.92 2.70
C LYS A 184 31.83 15.71 3.67
N SER A 185 32.29 16.92 3.32
CA SER A 185 33.06 17.77 4.23
C SER A 185 32.24 18.35 5.38
N LYS A 186 30.90 18.38 5.24
CA LYS A 186 29.94 18.84 6.27
C LYS A 186 29.44 17.72 7.19
N LEU A 187 29.85 16.48 6.91
CA LEU A 187 29.47 15.30 7.69
C LEU A 187 30.49 15.01 8.79
N THR A 188 29.98 14.53 9.92
CA THR A 188 30.80 13.97 11.00
C THR A 188 31.44 12.65 10.57
N ASP A 189 32.47 12.20 11.27
CA ASP A 189 33.12 10.93 10.93
C ASP A 189 32.19 9.72 11.17
N LYS A 190 31.35 9.79 12.21
CA LYS A 190 30.31 8.79 12.48
C LYS A 190 29.30 8.68 11.34
N GLU A 191 28.86 9.81 10.77
CA GLU A 191 27.94 9.81 9.63
C GLU A 191 28.57 9.21 8.37
N LYS A 192 29.84 9.53 8.10
CA LYS A 192 30.58 8.92 6.98
C LYS A 192 30.75 7.42 7.18
N GLU A 193 31.05 6.99 8.40
CA GLU A 193 31.21 5.58 8.74
C GLU A 193 29.91 4.81 8.59
N ASN A 194 28.79 5.39 9.07
CA ASN A 194 27.46 4.78 9.00
C ASN A 194 26.80 4.91 7.62
N LEU A 195 27.37 5.72 6.73
CA LEU A 195 26.81 6.01 5.40
C LEU A 195 25.42 6.66 5.45
N GLU A 196 25.12 7.40 6.52
CA GLU A 196 23.84 8.06 6.76
C GLU A 196 24.00 9.35 7.58
N ILE A 197 23.03 10.25 7.47
CA ILE A 197 22.93 11.45 8.31
C ILE A 197 22.43 11.07 9.70
N ASP A 198 23.11 11.55 10.75
CA ASP A 198 22.67 11.42 12.15
C ASP A 198 21.66 12.53 12.47
N PHE A 199 20.44 12.35 11.94
CA PHE A 199 19.37 13.33 12.10
C PHE A 199 19.06 13.59 13.57
N ASP A 200 19.09 12.56 14.43
CA ASP A 200 18.67 12.71 15.82
C ASP A 200 19.62 13.62 16.58
N THR A 201 20.95 13.47 16.38
CA THR A 201 21.94 14.38 16.96
C THR A 201 21.76 15.80 16.42
N ARG A 202 21.65 15.96 15.09
CA ARG A 202 21.53 17.28 14.45
C ARG A 202 20.25 18.03 14.82
N LEU A 203 19.14 17.30 15.00
CA LEU A 203 17.87 17.84 15.44
C LEU A 203 17.93 18.24 16.92
N ALA A 204 18.50 17.39 17.77
CA ALA A 204 18.66 17.67 19.19
C ALA A 204 19.52 18.93 19.45
N GLU A 205 20.63 19.10 18.73
CA GLU A 205 21.49 20.29 18.81
C GLU A 205 20.74 21.60 18.49
N LYS A 206 19.73 21.52 17.62
CA LYS A 206 18.88 22.66 17.23
C LYS A 206 17.61 22.77 18.07
N ASN A 207 17.38 21.86 19.03
CA ASN A 207 16.12 21.72 19.76
C ASN A 207 14.91 21.61 18.81
N GLN A 208 15.08 20.81 17.76
CA GLN A 208 14.09 20.55 16.71
C GLN A 208 13.58 19.12 16.79
N ASP A 209 12.36 18.89 16.32
CA ASP A 209 11.79 17.55 16.14
C ASP A 209 11.99 17.06 14.70
N ASN A 210 11.72 15.77 14.45
CA ASN A 210 11.80 15.16 13.11
C ASN A 210 10.62 15.52 12.19
N SER A 211 10.04 16.72 12.32
CA SER A 211 9.07 17.22 11.34
C SER A 211 9.72 17.42 9.97
N LEU A 212 8.92 17.28 8.90
CA LEU A 212 9.40 17.33 7.52
C LEU A 212 10.26 18.57 7.23
N GLY A 213 9.81 19.76 7.66
CA GLY A 213 10.55 21.01 7.45
C GLY A 213 11.94 21.00 8.09
N ASN A 214 12.09 20.46 9.30
CA ASN A 214 13.39 20.40 9.98
C ASN A 214 14.33 19.38 9.31
N VAL A 215 13.80 18.21 8.94
CA VAL A 215 14.55 17.17 8.21
C VAL A 215 15.06 17.72 6.89
N MET A 216 14.18 18.31 6.08
CA MET A 216 14.54 18.96 4.81
C MET A 216 15.57 20.07 5.00
N GLN A 217 15.44 20.91 6.04
CA GLN A 217 16.39 21.99 6.32
C GLN A 217 17.79 21.45 6.63
N ILE A 218 17.89 20.37 7.41
CA ILE A 218 19.17 19.70 7.68
C ILE A 218 19.77 19.18 6.38
N THR A 219 19.02 18.40 5.61
CA THR A 219 19.51 17.81 4.36
C THR A 219 19.93 18.89 3.35
N ASN A 220 19.13 19.93 3.18
CA ASN A 220 19.44 21.04 2.27
C ASN A 220 20.73 21.77 2.64
N SER A 221 21.03 21.90 3.94
CA SER A 221 22.31 22.47 4.40
C SER A 221 23.53 21.61 4.07
N LEU A 222 23.32 20.30 3.89
CA LEU A 222 24.34 19.30 3.63
C LEU A 222 24.58 19.05 2.14
N PHE A 223 23.71 19.50 1.23
CA PHE A 223 23.97 19.35 -0.20
C PHE A 223 25.24 20.07 -0.65
N SER A 224 25.89 19.48 -1.65
CA SER A 224 27.06 20.04 -2.34
C SER A 224 26.68 21.19 -3.28
N ASN A 225 25.53 21.08 -3.92
CA ASN A 225 24.97 22.05 -4.86
C ASN A 225 23.56 22.49 -4.43
N ASN A 226 22.96 23.44 -5.16
CA ASN A 226 21.56 23.82 -4.98
C ASN A 226 20.65 22.73 -5.57
N GLN A 227 20.60 21.58 -4.89
CA GLN A 227 19.79 20.43 -5.27
C GLN A 227 18.30 20.73 -5.16
N MET A 228 17.52 20.15 -6.08
CA MET A 228 16.06 20.18 -6.03
C MET A 228 15.55 19.16 -5.02
N ILE A 229 14.45 19.50 -4.34
CA ILE A 229 13.66 18.55 -3.55
C ILE A 229 12.35 18.28 -4.28
N VAL A 230 12.03 17.01 -4.46
CA VAL A 230 10.76 16.56 -5.03
C VAL A 230 9.81 16.13 -3.90
N VAL A 231 8.52 16.37 -4.04
CA VAL A 231 7.52 15.93 -3.07
C VAL A 231 6.40 15.23 -3.81
N HIS A 232 6.08 14.00 -3.39
CA HIS A 232 4.94 13.27 -3.93
C HIS A 232 3.63 13.99 -3.55
N ASP A 233 2.95 14.54 -4.56
CA ASP A 233 1.81 15.47 -4.50
C ASP A 233 0.48 14.77 -4.18
N GLU A 234 0.41 14.13 -3.01
CA GLU A 234 -0.85 13.61 -2.48
C GLU A 234 -1.42 14.60 -1.46
N MET A 235 -2.57 15.18 -1.80
CA MET A 235 -3.23 16.23 -1.01
C MET A 235 -3.50 15.79 0.43
N ARG A 236 -3.95 14.54 0.63
CA ARG A 236 -4.29 14.02 1.97
C ARG A 236 -3.05 13.87 2.84
N ASP A 237 -1.94 13.43 2.27
CA ASP A 237 -0.65 13.31 2.97
C ASP A 237 -0.12 14.69 3.35
N ASN A 238 -0.09 15.61 2.39
CA ASN A 238 0.43 16.96 2.60
C ASN A 238 -0.39 17.72 3.66
N TYR A 239 -1.71 17.49 3.66
CA TYR A 239 -2.60 17.94 4.72
C TYR A 239 -2.24 17.32 6.10
N ALA A 240 -2.01 16.01 6.16
CA ALA A 240 -1.64 15.32 7.40
C ALA A 240 -0.29 15.82 7.95
N ILE A 241 0.72 16.00 7.10
CA ILE A 241 2.02 16.59 7.47
C ILE A 241 1.84 17.97 8.09
N GLY A 242 1.04 18.83 7.46
CA GLY A 242 0.76 20.18 7.96
C GLY A 242 -0.01 20.23 9.28
N SER A 243 -0.77 19.17 9.60
CA SER A 243 -1.52 19.07 10.86
C SER A 243 -0.65 18.82 12.09
N SER A 244 0.58 18.32 11.88
CA SER A 244 1.50 17.81 12.91
C SER A 244 1.86 18.79 14.02
N LYS A 245 1.80 20.09 13.74
CA LYS A 245 2.06 21.15 14.74
C LYS A 245 0.86 21.48 15.60
N PHE A 246 -0.34 21.15 15.14
CA PHE A 246 -1.59 21.53 15.79
C PHE A 246 -2.24 20.37 16.53
N VAL A 247 -1.88 19.14 16.15
CA VAL A 247 -2.48 17.95 16.73
C VAL A 247 -1.42 17.06 17.33
N ASN A 248 -1.65 16.63 18.57
CA ASN A 248 -0.74 15.74 19.26
C ASN A 248 -0.61 14.43 18.48
N GLN A 249 0.59 14.12 18.00
CA GLN A 249 0.81 12.96 17.17
C GLN A 249 0.86 11.64 17.99
N GLU A 250 0.73 11.72 19.31
CA GLU A 250 0.95 10.61 20.25
C GLU A 250 -0.31 10.06 20.90
N VAL A 251 -1.47 10.64 20.61
CA VAL A 251 -2.75 10.20 21.17
C VAL A 251 -3.75 10.02 20.06
N GLU A 252 -4.72 9.13 20.25
CA GLU A 252 -5.81 8.87 19.31
C GLU A 252 -6.60 10.17 19.08
N ASN A 253 -6.18 10.93 18.08
CA ASN A 253 -6.76 12.20 17.70
C ASN A 253 -7.69 11.98 16.53
N PHE A 254 -8.81 11.34 16.84
CA PHE A 254 -9.96 11.47 15.97
C PHE A 254 -10.52 12.87 16.14
N ASP A 255 -10.28 13.79 15.18
CA ASP A 255 -11.08 15.01 15.02
C ASP A 255 -12.32 14.61 14.19
N PRO A 256 -13.43 14.21 14.82
CA PRO A 256 -14.55 13.54 14.15
C PRO A 256 -15.23 14.36 13.08
N VAL A 257 -15.00 15.67 13.05
CA VAL A 257 -15.59 16.55 12.06
C VAL A 257 -14.58 17.64 11.75
N LEU A 258 -13.67 17.36 10.80
CA LEU A 258 -13.22 18.46 9.97
C LEU A 258 -14.48 19.06 9.36
N SER A 259 -14.74 20.31 9.73
CA SER A 259 -15.90 21.04 9.25
C SER A 259 -15.39 22.19 8.40
N LEU A 260 -16.16 22.53 7.37
CA LEU A 260 -15.95 23.75 6.59
C LEU A 260 -16.04 25.03 7.43
N LYS A 261 -16.51 24.95 8.69
CA LYS A 261 -16.74 26.12 9.55
C LYS A 261 -15.53 26.56 10.36
N ASP A 262 -14.52 25.70 10.51
CA ASP A 262 -13.42 25.95 11.46
C ASP A 262 -12.11 26.40 10.79
N ASP A 263 -12.08 26.52 9.45
CA ASP A 263 -10.92 26.85 8.60
C ASP A 263 -9.64 26.03 8.90
N LYS A 264 -9.78 24.93 9.66
CA LYS A 264 -8.65 24.07 10.08
C LYS A 264 -7.89 23.52 8.88
N TYR A 265 -8.59 23.20 7.80
CA TYR A 265 -7.96 22.65 6.61
C TYR A 265 -7.02 23.65 5.92
N GLN A 266 -7.40 24.93 5.89
CA GLN A 266 -6.54 25.98 5.38
C GLN A 266 -5.30 26.12 6.26
N LYS A 267 -5.47 26.15 7.59
CA LYS A 267 -4.35 26.25 8.54
C LYS A 267 -3.33 25.13 8.37
N TYR A 268 -3.77 23.90 8.17
CA TYR A 268 -2.84 22.77 8.04
C TYR A 268 -2.12 22.81 6.69
N LEU A 269 -2.82 23.11 5.59
CA LEU A 269 -2.17 23.30 4.27
C LEU A 269 -1.23 24.52 4.24
N ASP A 270 -1.57 25.59 4.95
CA ASP A 270 -0.71 26.75 5.13
C ASP A 270 0.55 26.40 5.91
N GLN A 271 0.42 25.57 6.93
CA GLN A 271 1.55 25.10 7.71
C GLN A 271 2.46 24.19 6.89
N PHE A 272 1.90 23.23 6.13
CA PHE A 272 2.67 22.42 5.18
C PHE A 272 3.44 23.30 4.20
N SER A 273 2.74 24.25 3.55
CA SER A 273 3.35 25.22 2.64
C SER A 273 4.50 26.01 3.29
N THR A 274 4.31 26.42 4.54
CA THR A 274 5.31 27.18 5.30
C THR A 274 6.53 26.32 5.60
N ASP A 275 6.33 25.06 6.01
CA ASP A 275 7.43 24.15 6.35
C ASP A 275 8.30 23.81 5.13
N ILE A 276 7.66 23.52 3.98
CA ILE A 276 8.35 23.27 2.72
C ILE A 276 9.10 24.52 2.23
N SER A 277 8.45 25.68 2.23
CA SER A 277 9.06 26.96 1.80
C SER A 277 10.27 27.31 2.66
N ASN A 278 10.15 27.22 3.98
CA ASN A 278 11.24 27.53 4.91
C ASN A 278 12.43 26.58 4.72
N ALA A 279 12.17 25.28 4.52
CA ALA A 279 13.21 24.29 4.34
C ALA A 279 13.98 24.45 3.00
N THR A 280 13.32 25.02 2.00
CA THR A 280 13.87 25.25 0.65
C THR A 280 14.39 26.69 0.48
N ASN A 281 14.89 27.34 1.53
CA ASN A 281 15.42 28.71 1.50
C ASN A 281 14.40 29.78 1.04
N ASN A 282 13.16 29.69 1.54
CA ASN A 282 12.02 30.54 1.18
C ASN A 282 11.66 30.48 -0.31
N SER A 283 11.79 29.29 -0.91
CA SER A 283 11.35 29.07 -2.28
C SER A 283 9.83 28.97 -2.34
N THR A 284 9.28 29.44 -3.45
CA THR A 284 7.85 29.29 -3.75
C THR A 284 7.61 28.02 -4.55
N PHE A 285 6.38 27.53 -4.59
CA PHE A 285 5.99 26.39 -5.45
C PHE A 285 6.15 26.66 -6.95
N ALA A 286 6.34 27.93 -7.35
CA ALA A 286 6.71 28.30 -8.72
C ALA A 286 8.22 28.17 -9.02
N ASP A 287 9.08 28.01 -8.00
CA ASP A 287 10.53 27.82 -8.17
C ASP A 287 10.85 26.33 -8.41
N VAL A 288 10.43 25.84 -9.58
CA VAL A 288 10.58 24.44 -10.00
C VAL A 288 12.03 23.98 -10.14
N ALA A 289 13.02 24.87 -10.01
CA ALA A 289 14.43 24.50 -9.97
C ALA A 289 14.90 24.05 -8.57
N LYS A 290 14.08 24.28 -7.53
CA LYS A 290 14.39 23.94 -6.13
C LYS A 290 13.35 23.04 -5.49
N LEU A 291 12.10 23.15 -5.92
CA LEU A 291 11.00 22.40 -5.35
C LEU A 291 10.04 21.97 -6.45
N GLN A 292 9.72 20.68 -6.51
CA GLN A 292 8.72 20.16 -7.43
C GLN A 292 7.70 19.28 -6.71
N MET A 293 6.42 19.51 -6.98
CA MET A 293 5.32 18.67 -6.53
C MET A 293 4.91 17.76 -7.69
N LEU A 294 5.03 16.45 -7.54
CA LEU A 294 4.74 15.48 -8.60
C LEU A 294 3.72 14.44 -8.11
N PRO A 295 2.61 14.21 -8.83
CA PRO A 295 1.53 13.32 -8.37
C PRO A 295 1.77 11.83 -8.70
N ASP A 296 2.81 11.52 -9.46
CA ASP A 296 3.12 10.17 -9.93
C ASP A 296 4.34 9.65 -9.17
N SER A 297 4.15 8.59 -8.38
CA SER A 297 5.18 7.97 -7.54
C SER A 297 6.37 7.47 -8.36
N ASP A 298 6.13 6.93 -9.56
CA ASP A 298 7.18 6.39 -10.42
C ASP A 298 8.07 7.52 -10.94
N ILE A 299 7.47 8.67 -11.27
CA ILE A 299 8.23 9.86 -11.67
C ILE A 299 9.00 10.41 -10.47
N VAL A 300 8.41 10.42 -9.27
CA VAL A 300 9.07 10.88 -8.04
C VAL A 300 10.31 10.04 -7.74
N LEU A 301 10.18 8.71 -7.77
CA LEU A 301 11.28 7.74 -7.62
C LEU A 301 12.36 8.00 -8.65
N ASN A 302 12.01 7.96 -9.93
CA ASN A 302 12.96 8.07 -11.02
C ASN A 302 13.68 9.43 -11.02
N SER A 303 13.00 10.48 -10.54
CA SER A 303 13.60 11.79 -10.41
C SER A 303 14.77 11.81 -9.43
N LEU A 304 14.68 11.07 -8.31
CA LEU A 304 15.72 11.02 -7.28
C LEU A 304 16.97 10.27 -7.74
N ILE A 305 16.81 9.21 -8.53
CA ILE A 305 17.94 8.33 -8.94
C ILE A 305 18.49 8.66 -10.34
N ASN A 306 17.82 9.49 -11.12
CA ASN A 306 18.29 9.85 -12.45
C ASN A 306 19.53 10.78 -12.37
N PRO A 307 20.69 10.39 -12.94
CA PRO A 307 21.93 11.19 -12.91
C PRO A 307 21.84 12.55 -13.59
N ASP A 308 20.96 12.65 -14.58
CA ASP A 308 20.86 13.82 -15.42
C ASP A 308 19.97 14.90 -14.77
N LEU A 309 19.34 14.56 -13.65
CA LEU A 309 18.51 15.46 -12.85
C LEU A 309 19.26 15.90 -11.60
N ASN A 310 19.07 17.16 -11.23
CA ASN A 310 19.67 17.77 -10.05
C ASN A 310 18.70 17.65 -8.86
N VAL A 311 18.35 16.41 -8.50
CA VAL A 311 17.43 16.09 -7.40
C VAL A 311 18.20 15.37 -6.30
N GLY A 312 18.34 16.02 -5.14
CA GLY A 312 19.10 15.45 -4.02
C GLY A 312 18.23 14.80 -2.95
N ALA A 313 16.92 15.06 -2.96
CA ALA A 313 16.00 14.45 -2.01
C ALA A 313 14.56 14.44 -2.51
N SER A 314 13.76 13.57 -1.90
CA SER A 314 12.35 13.43 -2.19
C SER A 314 11.52 13.06 -0.95
N VAL A 315 10.25 13.44 -0.95
CA VAL A 315 9.23 12.89 -0.04
C VAL A 315 8.39 11.89 -0.82
N MET A 316 8.55 10.60 -0.53
CA MET A 316 7.96 9.48 -1.28
C MET A 316 7.46 8.39 -0.34
N TYR A 317 6.85 7.32 -0.87
CA TYR A 317 6.55 6.15 -0.05
C TYR A 317 7.77 5.27 0.12
N ASN A 318 7.80 4.52 1.21
CA ASN A 318 8.95 3.70 1.54
C ASN A 318 9.20 2.56 0.54
N GLY A 319 8.16 2.04 -0.13
CA GLY A 319 8.31 1.13 -1.27
C GLY A 319 9.13 1.76 -2.40
N ASP A 320 8.72 2.94 -2.87
CA ASP A 320 9.47 3.67 -3.90
C ASP A 320 10.92 3.94 -3.49
N ALA A 321 11.16 4.18 -2.20
CA ALA A 321 12.50 4.46 -1.70
C ALA A 321 13.42 3.25 -1.65
N ILE A 322 12.89 2.03 -1.46
CA ILE A 322 13.70 0.81 -1.51
C ILE A 322 13.95 0.37 -2.95
N ASP A 323 13.04 0.64 -3.89
CA ASP A 323 13.33 0.48 -5.33
C ASP A 323 14.43 1.48 -5.75
N ALA A 324 14.30 2.73 -5.30
CA ALA A 324 15.36 3.72 -5.45
C ALA A 324 16.68 3.34 -4.73
N PHE A 325 16.63 2.53 -3.66
CA PHE A 325 17.84 2.01 -3.01
C PHE A 325 18.58 1.07 -3.97
N PHE A 326 17.88 0.19 -4.68
CA PHE A 326 18.45 -0.70 -5.72
C PHE A 326 18.52 -0.03 -7.11
N ALA A 327 18.95 1.23 -7.16
CA ALA A 327 18.89 2.07 -8.37
C ALA A 327 19.61 1.53 -9.62
N LYS A 328 20.50 0.54 -9.50
CA LYS A 328 21.21 -0.06 -10.64
C LYS A 328 20.26 -0.68 -11.67
N ASP A 329 19.15 -1.25 -11.22
CA ASP A 329 18.16 -1.89 -12.10
C ASP A 329 17.55 -0.87 -13.08
N ASN A 330 17.49 0.39 -12.65
CA ASN A 330 17.04 1.53 -13.44
C ASN A 330 18.19 2.23 -14.19
N PHE A 331 19.36 2.40 -13.56
CA PHE A 331 20.49 3.14 -14.13
C PHE A 331 21.85 2.44 -13.91
N GLN A 332 22.47 1.98 -15.00
CA GLN A 332 23.77 1.27 -14.98
C GLN A 332 24.93 2.03 -14.34
N LYS A 333 24.86 3.37 -14.26
CA LYS A 333 25.89 4.19 -13.58
C LYS A 333 26.06 3.85 -12.10
N TYR A 334 25.06 3.20 -11.49
CA TYR A 334 25.12 2.77 -10.10
C TYR A 334 25.81 1.40 -9.98
N LYS A 335 26.62 1.03 -10.97
CA LYS A 335 27.55 -0.08 -10.87
C LYS A 335 28.97 0.47 -10.84
N ASP A 336 29.71 0.16 -9.79
CA ASP A 336 31.16 0.31 -9.77
C ASP A 336 31.77 -0.82 -10.60
N GLU A 337 32.20 -0.52 -11.84
CA GLU A 337 32.79 -1.51 -12.74
C GLU A 337 34.14 -2.05 -12.24
N GLU A 338 34.89 -1.28 -11.44
CA GLU A 338 36.22 -1.65 -10.97
C GLU A 338 36.14 -2.72 -9.87
N ASN A 339 35.20 -2.53 -8.94
CA ASN A 339 35.01 -3.43 -7.81
C ASN A 339 33.85 -4.42 -8.01
N ASN A 340 33.07 -4.26 -9.09
CA ASN A 340 31.84 -5.00 -9.36
C ASN A 340 30.84 -4.94 -8.19
N ILE A 341 30.71 -3.74 -7.60
CA ILE A 341 29.81 -3.47 -6.47
C ILE A 341 28.71 -2.52 -6.95
N ASP A 342 27.49 -2.79 -6.52
CA ASP A 342 26.36 -1.92 -6.84
C ASP A 342 26.29 -0.77 -5.84
N ILE A 343 25.99 0.43 -6.32
CA ILE A 343 25.89 1.64 -5.53
C ILE A 343 24.42 1.82 -5.17
N THR A 344 24.11 1.81 -3.88
CA THR A 344 22.77 2.09 -3.38
C THR A 344 22.72 3.55 -2.91
N PRO A 345 22.18 4.49 -3.71
CA PRO A 345 22.32 5.91 -3.45
C PRO A 345 21.38 6.40 -2.33
N VAL A 346 20.23 5.77 -2.18
CA VAL A 346 19.15 6.31 -1.35
C VAL A 346 19.34 5.96 0.12
N ARG A 347 19.07 6.94 0.97
CA ARG A 347 18.89 6.81 2.42
C ARG A 347 17.59 7.48 2.83
N ILE A 348 17.11 7.19 4.03
CA ILE A 348 15.81 7.72 4.46
C ILE A 348 15.84 8.36 5.84
N LYS A 349 14.79 9.12 6.13
CA LYS A 349 14.37 9.52 7.47
C LYS A 349 12.86 9.41 7.58
N LYS A 350 12.40 8.62 8.56
CA LYS A 350 11.01 8.60 8.98
C LYS A 350 10.65 9.92 9.66
N LEU A 351 9.46 10.40 9.36
CA LEU A 351 8.97 11.71 9.77
C LEU A 351 8.27 11.62 11.12
N LYS A 352 8.15 12.76 11.82
CA LYS A 352 7.37 12.87 13.06
C LYS A 352 5.91 12.42 12.88
N THR A 353 5.35 12.76 11.73
CA THR A 353 4.00 12.36 11.32
C THR A 353 4.14 11.12 10.49
N GLU A 354 3.86 9.99 11.11
CA GLU A 354 3.78 8.69 10.45
C GLU A 354 2.51 8.65 9.61
N ILE A 355 2.67 8.79 8.30
CA ILE A 355 1.56 8.68 7.35
C ILE A 355 1.69 7.32 6.71
N VAL A 356 0.90 6.38 7.21
CA VAL A 356 0.80 5.06 6.62
C VAL A 356 -0.48 4.97 5.82
N LEU A 357 -0.34 4.76 4.52
CA LEU A 357 -1.43 4.37 3.65
C LEU A 357 -1.70 2.89 3.83
N ILE A 358 -2.96 2.52 3.94
CA ILE A 358 -3.40 1.13 3.97
C ILE A 358 -4.49 0.96 2.93
N ASP A 359 -4.25 0.07 1.97
CA ASP A 359 -5.25 -0.38 1.03
C ASP A 359 -5.73 -1.77 1.43
N GLY A 360 -6.97 -2.12 1.08
CA GLY A 360 -7.54 -3.39 1.48
C GLY A 360 -8.84 -3.74 0.78
N LEU A 361 -9.18 -5.02 0.87
CA LEU A 361 -10.38 -5.61 0.30
C LEU A 361 -11.63 -5.07 0.98
N ILE A 362 -12.59 -4.64 0.16
CA ILE A 362 -13.94 -4.28 0.58
C ILE A 362 -14.97 -5.18 -0.09
N LEU A 363 -16.14 -5.34 0.53
CA LEU A 363 -17.22 -6.18 0.01
C LEU A 363 -18.50 -5.36 -0.26
N PRO A 364 -18.98 -5.26 -1.51
CA PRO A 364 -20.18 -4.50 -1.85
C PRO A 364 -21.45 -5.00 -1.15
N SER A 365 -22.31 -4.10 -0.70
CA SER A 365 -23.48 -4.44 0.14
C SER A 365 -24.65 -5.12 -0.58
N TYR A 366 -24.65 -5.12 -1.92
CA TYR A 366 -25.69 -5.72 -2.75
C TYR A 366 -25.40 -7.17 -3.16
N LEU A 367 -24.24 -7.74 -2.78
CA LEU A 367 -23.94 -9.13 -3.09
C LEU A 367 -24.84 -10.08 -2.30
N THR A 368 -25.24 -11.17 -2.96
CA THR A 368 -25.87 -12.30 -2.29
C THR A 368 -24.85 -13.11 -1.48
N GLU A 369 -25.32 -13.94 -0.54
CA GLU A 369 -24.42 -14.77 0.29
C GLU A 369 -23.51 -15.69 -0.53
N ASN A 370 -24.03 -16.27 -1.62
CA ASN A 370 -23.21 -17.13 -2.49
C ASN A 370 -22.13 -16.31 -3.22
N GLU A 371 -22.50 -15.17 -3.79
CA GLU A 371 -21.54 -14.28 -4.47
C GLU A 371 -20.49 -13.75 -3.50
N LYS A 372 -20.88 -13.41 -2.27
CA LYS A 372 -19.96 -13.04 -1.20
C LYS A 372 -18.94 -14.15 -0.95
N ARG A 373 -19.39 -15.38 -0.73
CA ARG A 373 -18.50 -16.51 -0.44
C ARG A 373 -17.53 -16.77 -1.59
N ASP A 374 -18.04 -16.76 -2.82
CA ASP A 374 -17.21 -16.97 -4.02
C ASP A 374 -16.16 -15.85 -4.18
N VAL A 375 -16.56 -14.58 -3.96
CA VAL A 375 -15.66 -13.43 -4.00
C VAL A 375 -14.58 -13.52 -2.93
N LEU A 376 -14.97 -13.74 -1.66
CA LEU A 376 -14.03 -13.78 -0.55
C LEU A 376 -13.03 -14.92 -0.70
N LYS A 377 -13.49 -16.13 -1.02
CA LYS A 377 -12.62 -17.28 -1.26
C LYS A 377 -11.66 -17.04 -2.42
N THR A 378 -12.19 -16.59 -3.56
CA THR A 378 -11.33 -16.39 -4.75
C THR A 378 -10.29 -15.32 -4.49
N THR A 379 -10.67 -14.24 -3.82
CA THR A 379 -9.74 -13.16 -3.47
C THR A 379 -8.70 -13.64 -2.47
N HIS A 380 -9.10 -14.44 -1.47
CA HIS A 380 -8.18 -15.05 -0.54
C HIS A 380 -7.14 -15.92 -1.26
N ASP A 381 -7.63 -16.93 -2.00
CA ASP A 381 -6.79 -17.92 -2.69
C ASP A 381 -5.90 -17.29 -3.76
N GLY A 382 -6.31 -16.15 -4.32
CA GLY A 382 -5.56 -15.43 -5.35
C GLY A 382 -4.63 -14.34 -4.82
N LEU A 383 -4.92 -13.71 -3.67
CA LEU A 383 -4.20 -12.51 -3.25
C LEU A 383 -3.62 -12.56 -1.82
N TYR A 384 -4.14 -13.41 -0.95
CA TYR A 384 -3.84 -13.39 0.48
C TYR A 384 -3.29 -14.72 1.02
N ASP A 385 -3.43 -15.81 0.26
CA ASP A 385 -3.07 -17.14 0.72
C ASP A 385 -1.65 -17.19 1.27
N GLY A 386 -1.54 -17.57 2.54
CA GLY A 386 -0.30 -17.68 3.28
C GLY A 386 0.01 -16.52 4.22
N TRP A 387 -0.74 -15.43 4.19
CA TRP A 387 -0.50 -14.28 5.08
C TRP A 387 -1.10 -14.48 6.48
N PHE A 388 -2.01 -15.45 6.63
CA PHE A 388 -2.74 -15.66 7.87
C PHE A 388 -2.38 -17.00 8.49
N VAL A 389 -2.38 -17.05 9.83
CA VAL A 389 -2.18 -18.31 10.57
C VAL A 389 -3.23 -19.35 10.16
N GLU A 390 -4.44 -18.88 9.85
CA GLU A 390 -5.53 -19.68 9.30
C GLU A 390 -5.18 -20.53 8.08
N ASP A 391 -4.17 -20.17 7.30
CA ASP A 391 -3.79 -20.87 6.06
C ASP A 391 -2.96 -22.13 6.28
N TYR A 392 -2.55 -22.34 7.53
CA TYR A 392 -1.59 -23.35 7.89
C TYR A 392 -2.17 -24.32 8.92
N GLN A 393 -1.87 -25.61 8.72
CA GLN A 393 -1.88 -26.59 9.78
C GLN A 393 -0.56 -26.52 10.58
N THR A 394 0.55 -26.35 9.85
CA THR A 394 1.89 -26.12 10.40
C THR A 394 2.46 -24.91 9.67
N ILE A 395 2.74 -23.85 10.43
CA ILE A 395 3.31 -22.59 9.94
C ILE A 395 4.78 -22.83 9.56
N PRO A 396 5.31 -22.19 8.51
CA PRO A 396 6.74 -22.27 8.22
C PRO A 396 7.58 -21.58 9.30
N ASP A 397 8.73 -22.16 9.61
CA ASP A 397 9.69 -21.59 10.57
C ASP A 397 10.45 -20.39 9.99
N GLU A 398 10.54 -20.28 8.66
CA GLU A 398 11.21 -19.20 7.93
C GLU A 398 10.55 -19.01 6.55
N LEU A 399 10.80 -17.88 5.88
CA LEU A 399 10.16 -17.56 4.60
C LEU A 399 10.41 -18.60 3.50
N TYR A 400 11.60 -19.21 3.49
CA TYR A 400 11.99 -20.25 2.53
C TYR A 400 11.78 -21.69 3.06
N GLY A 401 11.18 -21.83 4.25
CA GLY A 401 11.01 -23.10 4.92
C GLY A 401 9.85 -23.94 4.38
N THR A 402 9.52 -25.01 5.09
CA THR A 402 8.38 -25.88 4.76
C THR A 402 7.14 -25.53 5.56
N TYR A 403 5.96 -25.79 4.99
CA TYR A 403 4.68 -25.60 5.67
C TYR A 403 3.71 -26.75 5.37
N GLN A 404 2.60 -26.80 6.10
CA GLN A 404 1.45 -27.66 5.77
C GLN A 404 0.21 -26.80 5.59
N ASN A 405 -0.46 -26.93 4.44
CA ASN A 405 -1.72 -26.22 4.17
C ASN A 405 -2.81 -26.65 5.17
N LYS A 406 -3.70 -25.74 5.55
CA LYS A 406 -4.83 -26.00 6.45
C LYS A 406 -5.68 -27.26 6.11
N ASN A 407 -5.77 -27.61 4.82
CA ASN A 407 -6.58 -28.72 4.31
C ASN A 407 -5.73 -29.87 3.74
N SER A 408 -4.43 -29.94 4.05
CA SER A 408 -3.52 -30.97 3.52
C SER A 408 -2.65 -31.56 4.62
N SER A 409 -2.46 -32.89 4.58
CA SER A 409 -1.44 -33.57 5.39
C SER A 409 -0.05 -33.54 4.75
N GLU A 410 0.08 -33.02 3.53
CA GLU A 410 1.34 -32.95 2.81
C GLU A 410 2.13 -31.70 3.19
N THR A 411 3.42 -31.89 3.44
CA THR A 411 4.38 -30.81 3.64
C THR A 411 4.80 -30.27 2.28
N SER A 412 4.81 -28.94 2.13
CA SER A 412 5.19 -28.20 0.93
C SER A 412 6.30 -27.20 1.24
N GLN A 413 7.13 -26.86 0.26
CA GLN A 413 8.10 -25.77 0.37
C GLN A 413 7.40 -24.43 0.14
N MET A 414 7.75 -23.40 0.92
CA MET A 414 7.25 -22.04 0.70
C MET A 414 7.77 -21.46 -0.61
N TYR A 415 8.99 -21.80 -0.99
CA TYR A 415 9.64 -21.34 -2.21
C TYR A 415 9.95 -22.51 -3.15
N ASP A 416 9.66 -22.30 -4.44
CA ASP A 416 9.96 -23.24 -5.51
C ASP A 416 11.19 -22.74 -6.27
N ASP A 417 12.34 -23.35 -5.99
CA ASP A 417 13.63 -23.00 -6.60
C ASP A 417 13.62 -23.16 -8.12
N GLU A 418 12.90 -24.16 -8.66
CA GLU A 418 12.88 -24.44 -10.11
C GLU A 418 12.19 -23.32 -10.88
N ASN A 419 11.15 -22.74 -10.29
CA ASN A 419 10.34 -21.68 -10.90
C ASN A 419 10.66 -20.29 -10.33
N SER A 420 11.57 -20.20 -9.36
CA SER A 420 11.95 -18.97 -8.65
C SER A 420 10.74 -18.17 -8.16
N THR A 421 9.79 -18.87 -7.51
CA THR A 421 8.53 -18.28 -7.06
C THR A 421 8.06 -18.88 -5.74
N PHE A 422 7.35 -18.09 -4.94
CA PHE A 422 6.64 -18.62 -3.78
C PHE A 422 5.47 -19.51 -4.21
N THR A 423 5.19 -20.57 -3.45
CA THR A 423 4.11 -21.51 -3.71
C THR A 423 2.76 -21.02 -3.19
N LYS A 424 2.79 -20.17 -2.16
CA LYS A 424 1.64 -19.46 -1.60
C LYS A 424 1.35 -18.20 -2.41
N GLU A 425 0.13 -18.05 -2.93
CA GLU A 425 -0.20 -16.96 -3.85
C GLU A 425 -0.07 -15.58 -3.21
N GLY A 426 -0.43 -15.43 -1.93
CA GLY A 426 -0.21 -14.17 -1.24
C GLY A 426 1.25 -13.75 -1.30
N PHE A 427 2.20 -14.70 -1.18
CA PHE A 427 3.61 -14.37 -1.23
C PHE A 427 4.13 -14.04 -2.63
N LYS A 428 3.40 -14.39 -3.70
CA LYS A 428 3.75 -14.02 -5.07
C LYS A 428 3.43 -12.56 -5.40
N ASN A 429 2.50 -11.92 -4.68
CA ASN A 429 2.18 -10.50 -4.88
C ASN A 429 3.28 -9.57 -4.36
N TYR A 430 4.16 -10.07 -3.49
CA TYR A 430 5.32 -9.31 -3.08
C TYR A 430 6.35 -9.34 -4.20
N ASP A 431 6.65 -8.16 -4.72
CA ASP A 431 7.93 -7.88 -5.38
C ASP A 431 9.01 -7.50 -4.34
N PHE A 432 8.68 -7.59 -3.04
CA PHE A 432 9.50 -7.40 -1.82
C PHE A 432 10.25 -6.08 -1.65
N VAL A 433 10.49 -5.35 -2.72
CA VAL A 433 10.99 -3.98 -2.77
C VAL A 433 9.81 -3.06 -2.45
N ASN A 434 8.75 -3.04 -3.25
CA ASN A 434 7.72 -2.00 -3.11
C ASN A 434 6.63 -2.23 -2.04
N PHE A 435 6.75 -3.20 -1.12
CA PHE A 435 5.61 -3.70 -0.32
C PHE A 435 5.92 -3.96 1.15
N ASN A 436 5.09 -3.40 2.06
CA ASN A 436 5.15 -3.75 3.48
C ASN A 436 3.99 -4.69 3.90
N PRO A 437 4.29 -5.86 4.47
CA PRO A 437 3.28 -6.80 4.93
C PRO A 437 2.35 -6.21 5.99
N VAL A 438 1.05 -6.47 5.86
CA VAL A 438 0.01 -5.93 6.75
C VAL A 438 -0.35 -6.87 7.91
N THR A 439 0.04 -8.14 7.81
CA THR A 439 -0.16 -9.17 8.84
C THR A 439 1.14 -9.46 9.57
N ASN A 440 1.09 -9.75 10.88
CA ASN A 440 2.26 -10.13 11.67
C ASN A 440 2.98 -11.35 11.09
N LEU A 441 2.25 -12.38 10.65
CA LEU A 441 2.87 -13.59 10.11
C LEU A 441 3.71 -13.28 8.85
N ALA A 442 3.11 -12.67 7.83
CA ALA A 442 3.86 -12.31 6.62
C ALA A 442 4.99 -11.32 6.92
N ASN A 443 4.76 -10.34 7.79
CA ASN A 443 5.78 -9.38 8.21
C ASN A 443 6.98 -10.05 8.85
N ASN A 444 6.74 -10.96 9.80
CA ASN A 444 7.82 -11.58 10.54
C ASN A 444 8.62 -12.57 9.67
N LEU A 445 7.93 -13.35 8.81
CA LEU A 445 8.60 -14.22 7.85
C LEU A 445 9.51 -13.40 6.91
N ILE A 446 9.05 -12.26 6.43
CA ILE A 446 9.81 -11.41 5.49
C ILE A 446 10.96 -10.67 6.18
N LEU A 447 10.70 -10.04 7.33
CA LEU A 447 11.64 -9.13 7.99
C LEU A 447 12.57 -9.80 9.00
N TYR A 448 12.24 -10.99 9.49
CA TYR A 448 13.02 -11.67 10.54
C TYR A 448 13.36 -13.12 10.17
N GLY A 449 12.76 -13.68 9.12
CA GLY A 449 12.93 -15.09 8.80
C GLY A 449 12.31 -16.02 9.86
N SER A 450 11.32 -15.54 10.63
CA SER A 450 10.65 -16.32 11.68
C SER A 450 9.20 -15.90 11.83
N PRO A 451 8.25 -16.78 12.19
CA PRO A 451 6.89 -16.38 12.52
C PRO A 451 6.81 -15.62 13.85
N GLU A 452 7.78 -15.78 14.75
CA GLU A 452 7.84 -15.07 16.02
C GLU A 452 8.54 -13.71 15.88
N ILE A 453 8.09 -12.72 16.65
CA ILE A 453 8.78 -11.43 16.73
C ILE A 453 10.07 -11.65 17.53
N PRO A 454 11.26 -11.33 16.99
CA PRO A 454 12.49 -11.46 17.75
C PRO A 454 12.51 -10.51 18.94
N GLU A 455 12.98 -11.01 20.10
CA GLU A 455 13.22 -10.15 21.26
C GLU A 455 14.42 -9.24 20.99
N ALA A 456 14.26 -7.93 21.22
CA ALA A 456 15.36 -6.99 21.13
C ALA A 456 16.40 -7.30 22.22
N THR A 457 17.60 -7.70 21.82
CA THR A 457 18.72 -7.97 22.73
C THR A 457 19.56 -6.69 22.96
N GLU A 458 20.55 -6.73 23.86
CA GLU A 458 21.53 -5.62 23.99
C GLU A 458 22.27 -5.34 22.67
N GLU A 459 22.32 -6.31 21.76
CA GLU A 459 22.93 -6.23 20.43
C GLU A 459 21.95 -5.75 19.34
N GLY A 460 20.68 -5.50 19.70
CA GLY A 460 19.62 -5.10 18.78
C GLY A 460 18.85 -6.29 18.19
N ILE A 461 18.08 -6.01 17.14
CA ILE A 461 17.37 -7.03 16.35
C ILE A 461 18.26 -7.36 15.14
N ASP A 462 18.59 -8.63 14.95
CA ASP A 462 19.32 -9.11 13.78
C ASP A 462 18.37 -9.27 12.58
N TYR A 463 18.73 -8.63 11.47
CA TYR A 463 18.00 -8.67 10.21
C TYR A 463 18.73 -9.53 9.16
N SER A 464 19.87 -10.16 9.49
CA SER A 464 20.71 -10.93 8.57
C SER A 464 20.02 -12.16 7.97
N SER A 465 19.03 -12.72 8.68
CA SER A 465 18.22 -13.85 8.22
C SER A 465 16.97 -13.44 7.42
N ASN A 466 16.80 -12.15 7.13
CA ASN A 466 15.59 -11.68 6.47
C ASN A 466 15.68 -11.71 4.94
N TYR A 467 14.53 -11.55 4.27
CA TYR A 467 14.49 -11.56 2.81
C TYR A 467 15.36 -10.45 2.19
N MET A 468 15.38 -9.26 2.81
CA MET A 468 16.19 -8.15 2.34
C MET A 468 17.69 -8.48 2.34
N ALA A 469 18.16 -9.27 3.30
CA ALA A 469 19.52 -9.78 3.33
C ALA A 469 19.78 -10.71 2.15
N SER A 470 18.89 -11.68 1.89
CA SER A 470 19.03 -12.57 0.72
C SER A 470 19.05 -11.80 -0.61
N TYR A 471 18.22 -10.76 -0.72
CA TYR A 471 18.21 -9.91 -1.92
C TYR A 471 19.48 -9.07 -2.01
N LEU A 472 19.95 -8.51 -0.89
CA LEU A 472 21.17 -7.71 -0.84
C LEU A 472 22.44 -8.53 -1.11
N GLU A 473 22.44 -9.83 -0.83
CA GLU A 473 23.55 -10.74 -1.13
C GLU A 473 23.85 -10.86 -2.63
N ASP A 474 22.86 -10.60 -3.49
CA ASP A 474 23.07 -10.51 -4.94
C ASP A 474 23.88 -9.27 -5.34
N TYR A 475 23.93 -8.24 -4.47
CA TYR A 475 24.56 -6.95 -4.71
C TYR A 475 25.89 -6.79 -3.93
N TYR A 476 26.00 -7.41 -2.76
CA TYR A 476 27.14 -7.28 -1.85
C TYR A 476 27.57 -8.64 -1.26
N PRO A 477 28.87 -8.99 -1.29
CA PRO A 477 29.32 -10.28 -0.76
C PRO A 477 29.16 -10.37 0.76
N ASN A 478 28.51 -11.43 1.25
CA ASN A 478 28.36 -11.73 2.69
C ASN A 478 28.77 -13.17 3.08
N GLY A 479 29.27 -13.96 2.13
CA GLY A 479 29.63 -15.37 2.38
C GLY A 479 30.96 -15.59 3.11
N GLU A 480 31.31 -16.86 3.38
CA GLU A 480 32.56 -17.25 4.06
C GLU A 480 33.84 -16.75 3.38
N THR A 481 33.75 -16.37 2.11
CA THR A 481 34.87 -15.83 1.33
C THR A 481 34.99 -14.31 1.38
N ALA A 482 34.01 -13.61 1.95
CA ALA A 482 34.03 -12.16 2.12
C ALA A 482 35.02 -11.76 3.22
N SER A 483 35.72 -10.65 3.01
CA SER A 483 36.55 -10.02 4.02
C SER A 483 35.71 -9.41 5.15
N GLU A 484 36.34 -9.17 6.31
CA GLU A 484 35.68 -8.48 7.43
C GLU A 484 35.15 -7.09 7.03
N GLU A 485 35.81 -6.41 6.09
CA GLU A 485 35.38 -5.11 5.57
C GLU A 485 34.13 -5.23 4.70
N GLU A 486 34.07 -6.23 3.81
CA GLU A 486 32.89 -6.50 2.97
C GLU A 486 31.67 -6.87 3.83
N GLN A 487 31.86 -7.72 4.84
CA GLN A 487 30.79 -8.07 5.79
C GLN A 487 30.30 -6.85 6.59
N ALA A 488 31.22 -5.97 7.01
CA ALA A 488 30.85 -4.74 7.71
C ALA A 488 30.07 -3.77 6.79
N ILE A 489 30.41 -3.72 5.49
CA ILE A 489 29.68 -2.93 4.49
C ILE A 489 28.29 -3.53 4.25
N PHE A 490 28.19 -4.84 4.07
CA PHE A 490 26.92 -5.56 3.91
C PHE A 490 25.99 -5.27 5.08
N ALA A 491 26.47 -5.42 6.33
CA ALA A 491 25.68 -5.17 7.52
C ALA A 491 25.14 -3.73 7.60
N LYS A 492 25.91 -2.74 7.13
CA LYS A 492 25.47 -1.34 7.06
C LYS A 492 24.34 -1.17 6.05
N TYR A 493 24.52 -1.68 4.83
CA TYR A 493 23.48 -1.60 3.78
C TYR A 493 22.22 -2.37 4.14
N LEU A 494 22.36 -3.52 4.80
CA LEU A 494 21.22 -4.28 5.31
C LEU A 494 20.45 -3.50 6.36
N ASN A 495 21.13 -2.82 7.28
CA ASN A 495 20.49 -1.97 8.27
C ASN A 495 19.71 -0.82 7.59
N ILE A 496 20.34 -0.16 6.61
CA ILE A 496 19.69 0.89 5.81
C ILE A 496 18.44 0.35 5.11
N ALA A 497 18.57 -0.71 4.32
CA ALA A 497 17.47 -1.30 3.56
C ALA A 497 16.33 -1.77 4.48
N SER A 498 16.70 -2.40 5.61
CA SER A 498 15.74 -2.82 6.63
C SER A 498 15.02 -1.62 7.25
N ASN A 499 15.71 -0.50 7.49
CA ASN A 499 15.07 0.72 8.00
C ASN A 499 14.09 1.33 6.98
N ILE A 500 14.35 1.20 5.67
CA ILE A 500 13.45 1.63 4.60
C ILE A 500 12.19 0.75 4.56
N GLY A 501 12.37 -0.57 4.50
CA GLY A 501 11.26 -1.52 4.38
C GLY A 501 10.47 -1.73 5.68
N ASN A 502 11.03 -1.42 6.83
CA ASN A 502 10.32 -1.55 8.10
C ASN A 502 9.34 -0.37 8.23
N ILE A 503 8.03 -0.62 8.31
CA ILE A 503 7.10 0.37 8.87
C ILE A 503 7.23 0.28 10.39
N ALA A 504 7.75 1.32 11.03
CA ALA A 504 8.22 1.23 12.42
C ALA A 504 7.17 0.64 13.38
N TYR A 505 7.58 -0.31 14.22
CA TYR A 505 6.84 -0.83 15.39
C TYR A 505 6.60 0.21 16.50
N ALA A 506 6.93 1.48 16.26
CA ALA A 506 6.75 2.52 17.25
C ALA A 506 5.26 2.86 17.34
N THR A 507 4.61 2.40 18.41
CA THR A 507 3.40 3.05 18.91
C THR A 507 3.64 4.56 18.99
N LYS A 508 3.00 5.32 18.10
CA LYS A 508 2.41 6.66 18.31
C LYS A 508 1.63 7.07 17.05
N VAL A 509 0.38 6.65 17.02
CA VAL A 509 -0.61 7.01 15.99
C VAL A 509 -0.95 8.48 16.07
N PRO A 510 -1.05 9.11 14.89
CA PRO A 510 -2.08 10.09 14.68
C PRO A 510 -2.87 9.80 13.42
N THR A 511 -4.13 9.46 13.68
CA THR A 511 -5.19 9.26 12.72
C THR A 511 -5.40 10.56 11.93
N PHE A 512 -4.79 10.69 10.76
CA PHE A 512 -5.04 11.83 9.88
C PHE A 512 -5.40 11.46 8.47
N ILE A 513 -6.51 10.74 8.29
CA ILE A 513 -7.40 10.97 7.15
C ILE A 513 -8.83 10.73 7.63
N ASN A 514 -9.47 11.72 8.26
CA ASN A 514 -10.91 11.63 8.50
C ASN A 514 -11.61 11.42 7.14
N PRO A 515 -12.59 10.52 7.01
CA PRO A 515 -13.52 10.50 5.89
C PRO A 515 -14.27 11.84 5.81
N ILE A 516 -13.64 12.81 5.15
CA ILE A 516 -14.20 14.10 4.83
C ILE A 516 -15.38 13.91 3.87
N SER A 517 -16.48 14.63 4.11
CA SER A 517 -17.59 14.66 3.14
C SER A 517 -17.08 15.10 1.77
N ASP A 518 -17.70 14.64 0.69
CA ASP A 518 -17.39 15.05 -0.69
C ASP A 518 -17.26 16.58 -0.84
N VAL A 519 -18.12 17.35 -0.17
CA VAL A 519 -18.07 18.83 -0.17
C VAL A 519 -16.79 19.39 0.48
N LEU A 520 -16.37 18.81 1.60
CA LEU A 520 -15.12 19.21 2.26
C LEU A 520 -13.91 18.75 1.43
N SER A 521 -13.95 17.54 0.85
CA SER A 521 -12.93 17.07 -0.08
C SER A 521 -12.73 18.06 -1.24
N ALA A 522 -13.83 18.48 -1.86
CA ALA A 522 -13.82 19.47 -2.92
C ALA A 522 -13.27 20.83 -2.47
N ALA A 523 -13.66 21.31 -1.28
CA ALA A 523 -13.15 22.58 -0.75
C ALA A 523 -11.63 22.54 -0.45
N VAL A 524 -11.15 21.45 0.16
CA VAL A 524 -9.73 21.23 0.41
C VAL A 524 -8.98 21.17 -0.93
N LYS A 525 -9.49 20.44 -1.91
CA LYS A 525 -8.90 20.33 -3.26
C LYS A 525 -8.81 21.68 -3.95
N ILE A 526 -9.88 22.47 -3.97
CA ILE A 526 -9.89 23.82 -4.57
C ILE A 526 -8.85 24.72 -3.88
N TYR A 527 -8.78 24.69 -2.55
CA TYR A 527 -7.81 25.49 -1.81
C TYR A 527 -6.37 25.05 -2.12
N TYR A 528 -6.14 23.74 -2.16
CA TYR A 528 -4.87 23.13 -2.48
C TYR A 528 -4.38 23.52 -3.89
N GLU A 529 -5.22 23.33 -4.91
CA GLU A 529 -4.90 23.69 -6.30
C GLU A 529 -4.57 25.18 -6.43
N ASN A 530 -5.35 26.06 -5.79
CA ASN A 530 -5.08 27.50 -5.81
C ASN A 530 -3.79 27.92 -5.11
N LYS A 531 -3.32 27.13 -4.14
CA LYS A 531 -2.16 27.47 -3.33
C LYS A 531 -0.85 26.90 -3.90
N PHE A 532 -0.92 25.71 -4.51
CA PHE A 532 0.26 24.95 -4.91
C PHE A 532 0.42 24.82 -6.43
N LYS A 533 -0.65 25.00 -7.22
CA LYS A 533 -0.64 24.78 -8.67
C LYS A 533 -0.83 26.05 -9.50
N ASN A 534 -1.31 27.13 -8.88
CA ASN A 534 -1.48 28.46 -9.46
C ASN A 534 -0.51 29.45 -8.79
#